data_AF-A0A9N9P9X9-F1
#
_entry.id   AF-A0A9N9P9X9-F1
#
_cell.length_a   1.000
_cell.length_b   1.000
_cell.length_c   1.000
_cell.angle_alpha   90.00
_cell.angle_beta   90.00
_cell.angle_gamma   90.00
#
_symmetry.space_group_name_H-M   'P 1'
#
loop_
_entity.id
_entity.type
_entity.pdbx_description
1 polymer ?
#
loop_
_entity_poly.entity_id
_entity_poly.type
_entity_poly.pdbx_seq_one_letter_code
_entity_poly.pdbx_strand_id
1 'polypeptide(L)' 'ALKESMKLGNKGARKHISKKVLQYLQDYFLVGNLEAADYYFPKDIYVDLKNLAKNNKLLFKEIPTIKTIKR' A
#
# COMPACT_ATOMS: atom_id res chain seq x y z
N ALA A 1 -1.01 -8.14 -22.49
CA ALA A 1 -1.56 -7.06 -21.65
C ALA A 1 -2.14 -7.67 -20.39
N LEU A 2 -1.45 -7.55 -19.25
CA LEU A 2 -1.89 -8.14 -17.98
C LEU A 2 -3.00 -7.28 -17.38
N LYS A 3 -4.24 -7.62 -17.73
CA LYS A 3 -5.46 -7.06 -17.17
C LYS A 3 -6.22 -8.18 -16.49
N GLU A 4 -5.81 -8.57 -15.29
CA GLU A 4 -6.55 -9.58 -14.52
C GLU A 4 -6.75 -9.15 -13.07
N SER A 5 -7.87 -8.44 -12.88
CA SER A 5 -8.79 -8.54 -11.74
C SER A 5 -8.21 -9.00 -10.40
N MET A 6 -7.69 -8.05 -9.63
CA MET A 6 -7.56 -8.21 -8.18
C MET A 6 -8.97 -8.25 -7.57
N LYS A 7 -9.55 -9.45 -7.46
CA LYS A 7 -10.82 -9.68 -6.75
C LYS A 7 -10.58 -9.46 -5.25
N LEU A 8 -10.82 -8.23 -4.80
CA LEU A 8 -10.82 -7.87 -3.38
C LEU A 8 -12.03 -8.53 -2.72
N GLY A 9 -11.84 -9.74 -2.18
CA GLY A 9 -12.89 -10.50 -1.52
C GLY A 9 -13.54 -9.74 -0.36
N ASN A 10 -14.87 -9.76 -0.32
CA ASN A 10 -15.69 -9.28 0.78
C ASN A 10 -15.24 -9.93 2.11
N LYS A 11 -14.59 -9.18 3.01
CA LYS A 11 -14.31 -9.63 4.38
C LYS A 11 -14.51 -8.49 5.38
N GLY A 12 -15.44 -8.74 6.30
CA GLY A 12 -16.14 -7.78 7.15
C GLY A 12 -15.29 -6.86 8.01
N ALA A 13 -15.89 -5.71 8.37
CA ALA A 13 -15.57 -4.77 9.44
C ALA A 13 -14.08 -4.58 9.80
N ARG A 14 -13.18 -4.75 8.84
CA ARG A 14 -11.75 -4.55 8.99
C ARG A 14 -11.51 -3.07 8.75
N LYS A 15 -10.85 -2.41 9.70
CA LYS A 15 -10.43 -1.01 9.66
C LYS A 15 -10.11 -0.62 8.21
N HIS A 16 -10.98 0.19 7.60
CA HIS A 16 -10.93 0.47 6.18
C HIS A 16 -9.62 1.20 5.89
N ILE A 17 -8.72 0.54 5.16
CA ILE A 17 -7.63 1.24 4.48
C ILE A 17 -8.31 2.19 3.52
N SER A 18 -7.99 3.48 3.59
CA SER A 18 -8.62 4.46 2.71
C SER A 18 -8.20 4.21 1.27
N LYS A 19 -9.08 4.58 0.33
CA LYS A 19 -8.79 4.44 -1.11
C LYS A 19 -7.46 5.10 -1.50
N LYS A 20 -7.10 6.21 -0.84
CA LYS A 20 -5.81 6.90 -1.05
C LYS A 20 -4.62 6.01 -0.68
N VAL A 21 -4.64 5.40 0.51
CA VAL A 21 -3.55 4.52 0.94
C VAL A 21 -3.45 3.28 0.06
N LEU A 22 -4.60 2.75 -0.39
CA LEU A 22 -4.62 1.63 -1.33
C LEU A 22 -3.96 2.01 -2.67
N GLN A 23 -4.22 3.20 -3.20
CA GLN A 23 -3.59 3.67 -4.44
C GLN A 23 -2.06 3.74 -4.31
N TYR A 24 -1.55 4.34 -3.23
CA TYR A 24 -0.10 4.37 -2.98
C TYR A 24 0.51 2.97 -2.94
N LEU A 25 -0.12 2.03 -2.22
CA LEU A 25 0.35 0.64 -2.19
C LEU A 25 0.39 0.02 -3.57
N GLN A 26 -0.66 0.21 -4.37
CA GLN A 26 -0.70 -0.31 -5.75
C GLN A 26 0.44 0.26 -6.60
N ASP A 27 0.71 1.56 -6.49
CA ASP A 27 1.78 2.21 -7.23
C ASP A 27 3.16 1.63 -6.82
N TYR A 28 3.41 1.44 -5.52
CA TYR A 28 4.63 0.79 -5.03
C TYR A 28 4.81 -0.64 -5.56
N PHE A 29 3.75 -1.45 -5.51
CA PHE A 29 3.81 -2.82 -6.00
C PHE A 29 3.94 -2.90 -7.52
N LEU A 30 3.37 -1.94 -8.26
CA LEU A 30 3.48 -1.87 -9.70
C LEU A 30 4.91 -1.54 -10.13
N VAL A 31 5.52 -0.52 -9.51
CA VAL A 31 6.92 -0.11 -9.78
C VAL A 31 7.89 -1.25 -9.43
N GLY A 32 7.76 -1.85 -8.24
CA GLY A 32 8.63 -2.95 -7.82
C GLY A 32 8.48 -4.23 -8.65
N ASN A 33 7.37 -4.39 -9.39
CA ASN A 33 7.18 -5.49 -10.33
C ASN A 33 7.72 -5.17 -11.74
N LEU A 34 7.89 -3.90 -12.09
CA LEU A 34 8.45 -3.46 -13.38
C LEU A 34 9.98 -3.49 -13.36
N GLU A 35 10.59 -3.04 -12.26
CA GLU A 35 12.04 -3.06 -12.10
C GLU A 35 12.43 -3.73 -10.77
N ALA A 36 13.13 -4.86 -10.86
CA ALA A 36 13.60 -5.60 -9.69
C ALA A 36 14.57 -4.78 -8.81
N ALA A 37 15.22 -3.76 -9.38
CA ALA A 37 16.06 -2.80 -8.67
C ALA A 37 15.24 -1.84 -7.79
N ASP A 38 14.01 -1.54 -8.17
CA ASP A 38 13.06 -0.69 -7.43
C ASP A 38 12.06 -1.51 -6.60
N TYR A 39 12.40 -2.74 -6.26
CA TYR A 39 11.57 -3.55 -5.38
C TYR A 39 11.53 -2.94 -3.98
N TYR A 40 10.43 -2.27 -3.66
CA TYR A 40 10.22 -1.68 -2.35
C TYR A 40 10.01 -2.75 -1.29
N PHE A 41 10.87 -2.77 -0.26
CA PHE A 41 10.61 -3.63 0.89
C PHE A 41 9.41 -3.10 1.69
N PRO A 42 8.63 -3.98 2.34
CA PRO A 42 7.50 -3.57 3.17
C PRO A 42 7.82 -2.55 4.27
N LYS A 43 9.08 -2.50 4.72
CA LYS A 43 9.57 -1.52 5.69
C LYS A 43 9.68 -0.12 5.06
N ASP A 44 10.18 -0.05 3.84
CA ASP A 44 10.40 1.22 3.12
C ASP A 44 9.06 1.84 2.74
N ILE A 45 8.13 1.03 2.22
CA ILE A 45 6.74 1.43 1.97
C ILE A 45 6.09 2.01 3.23
N TYR A 46 6.31 1.38 4.38
CA TYR A 46 5.75 1.85 5.64
C TYR A 46 6.35 3.19 6.11
N VAL A 47 7.66 3.38 5.91
CA VAL A 47 8.34 4.65 6.21
C VAL A 47 7.82 5.77 5.32
N ASP A 48 7.65 5.51 4.03
CA ASP A 48 7.10 6.49 3.10
C ASP A 48 5.66 6.87 3.42
N LEU A 49 4.79 5.90 3.72
CA LEU A 49 3.42 6.18 4.15
C LEU A 49 3.39 7.03 5.43
N LYS A 50 4.33 6.81 6.35
CA LYS A 50 4.50 7.67 7.54
C LYS A 50 4.94 9.08 7.19
N ASN A 51 5.86 9.24 6.24
CA ASN A 51 6.29 10.56 5.77
C ASN A 51 5.15 11.30 5.07
N LEU A 52 4.32 10.60 4.29
CA LEU A 52 3.11 11.16 3.70
C LEU A 52 2.10 11.61 4.77
N ALA A 53 1.95 10.86 5.86
CA ALA A 53 1.09 11.28 6.96
C ALA A 53 1.65 12.46 7.76
N LYS A 54 2.98 12.54 7.96
CA LYS A 54 3.63 13.73 8.53
C LYS A 54 3.36 14.98 7.68
N ASN A 55 3.29 14.81 6.36
CA ASN A 55 2.95 15.87 5.41
C ASN A 55 1.44 16.12 5.27
N ASN A 56 0.60 15.59 6.18
CA ASN A 56 -0.85 15.68 6.15
C ASN A 56 -1.51 15.17 4.85
N LYS A 57 -0.80 14.40 4.02
CA LYS A 57 -1.37 13.77 2.81
C LYS A 57 -2.19 12.54 3.16
N LEU A 58 -1.88 11.89 4.28
CA LEU A 58 -2.53 10.70 4.81
C LEU A 58 -2.80 10.84 6.31
N LEU A 59 -3.75 10.09 6.83
CA LEU A 59 -3.95 9.97 8.27
C LEU A 59 -3.12 8.81 8.81
N PHE A 60 -2.40 9.03 9.91
CA PHE A 60 -1.63 7.96 10.59
C PHE A 60 -2.50 6.74 10.95
N LYS A 61 -3.79 6.96 11.25
CA LYS A 61 -4.75 5.90 11.57
C LYS A 61 -5.05 4.98 10.39
N GLU A 62 -4.85 5.46 9.16
CA GLU A 62 -5.11 4.75 7.90
C GLU A 62 -3.88 4.01 7.38
N ILE A 63 -2.69 4.26 7.94
CA ILE A 63 -1.46 3.56 7.55
C ILE A 63 -1.55 2.09 8.00
N PRO A 64 -1.48 1.12 7.07
CA PRO A 64 -1.45 -0.29 7.40
C PRO A 64 -0.15 -0.66 8.10
N THR A 65 -0.20 -1.73 8.89
CA THR A 65 1.00 -2.26 9.54
C THR A 65 1.92 -2.94 8.52
N ILE A 66 3.22 -3.00 8.80
CA ILE A 66 4.20 -3.73 7.96
C ILE A 66 3.78 -5.19 7.73
N LYS A 67 3.18 -5.84 8.75
CA LYS A 67 2.62 -7.20 8.61
C LYS A 67 1.52 -7.30 7.56
N THR A 68 0.74 -6.24 7.37
CA THR A 68 -0.31 -6.16 6.35
C THR A 68 0.27 -5.92 4.96
N ILE A 69 1.37 -5.16 4.86
CA ILE A 69 2.05 -4.84 3.60
C ILE A 69 2.83 -6.05 3.06
N LYS A 70 3.44 -6.86 3.94
CA LYS A 70 4.20 -8.07 3.55
C LYS A 70 3.29 -9.23 3.08
N ARG A 71 2.02 -9.23 3.47
CA ARG A 71 1.13 -10.40 3.39
C ARG A 71 0.64 -10.64 1.97
#